data_AF-A0A239FPB1-F1
#
_entry.id   AF-A0A239FPB1-F1
#
_cell.length_a   1.000
_cell.length_b   1.000
_cell.length_c   1.000
_cell.angle_alpha   90.00
_cell.angle_beta   90.00
_cell.angle_gamma   90.00
#
_symmetry.space_group_name_H-M   'P 1'
#
loop_
_entity.id
_entity.type
_entity.pdbx_description
1 polymer ?
#
loop_
_entity_poly.entity_id
_entity_poly.type
_entity_poly.pdbx_seq_one_letter_code
_entity_poly.pdbx_strand_id
1 'polypeptide(L)'
;MEKISDILMNCITMGLPLYDINGLEGFTDSEEYKEMEKIADEIFQLLYPNKKRYREEGIVNAVPMEAVQKAERLIQYVNLLRHPIHINEFKNKNGSIFYQARASIKDLNGKKVWLNGYIGPSHKFYKGIDDPFAIEIGRAAVLKKLRKFYID
;
A
#
# COMPACT_ATOMS: atom_id res chain seq x y z
N MET A 1 -13.94 5.53 -0.76
CA MET A 1 -13.11 5.85 0.41
C MET A 1 -13.46 4.80 1.43
N GLU A 2 -12.52 3.92 1.79
CA GLU A 2 -12.79 2.87 2.79
C GLU A 2 -13.09 3.53 4.14
N LYS A 3 -14.13 3.05 4.83
CA LYS A 3 -14.43 3.53 6.18
C LYS A 3 -13.56 2.78 7.16
N ILE A 4 -13.12 3.47 8.22
CA ILE A 4 -12.41 2.85 9.37
C ILE A 4 -13.21 1.64 9.89
N SER A 5 -14.54 1.76 9.92
CA SER A 5 -15.44 0.65 10.29
C SER A 5 -15.27 -0.59 9.44
N ASP A 6 -15.01 -0.46 8.13
CA ASP A 6 -14.96 -1.59 7.20
C ASP A 6 -13.63 -2.35 7.36
N ILE A 7 -12.53 -1.62 7.57
CA ILE A 7 -11.20 -2.21 7.84
C ILE A 7 -11.15 -2.85 9.22
N LEU A 8 -11.70 -2.17 10.24
CA LEU A 8 -11.86 -2.75 11.56
C LEU A 8 -12.73 -4.01 11.48
N MET A 9 -13.87 -3.96 10.78
CA MET A 9 -14.73 -5.13 10.62
C MET A 9 -14.04 -6.28 9.87
N ASN A 10 -13.24 -6.03 8.84
CA ASN A 10 -12.45 -7.08 8.18
C ASN A 10 -11.39 -7.69 9.11
N CYS A 11 -10.68 -6.86 9.88
CA CYS A 11 -9.72 -7.32 10.90
C CYS A 11 -10.42 -8.11 12.02
N ILE A 12 -11.63 -7.70 12.43
CA ILE A 12 -12.45 -8.27 13.51
C ILE A 12 -13.11 -9.59 13.08
N THR A 13 -13.72 -9.63 11.89
CA THR A 13 -14.65 -10.71 11.52
C THR A 13 -13.96 -11.92 10.90
N MET A 14 -12.91 -11.73 10.11
CA MET A 14 -12.40 -12.84 9.27
C MET A 14 -11.11 -13.46 9.79
N GLY A 15 -10.22 -12.69 10.44
CA GLY A 15 -8.88 -13.20 10.79
C GLY A 15 -8.12 -13.75 9.56
N LEU A 16 -8.44 -13.26 8.36
CA LEU A 16 -8.00 -13.73 7.06
C LEU A 16 -7.26 -12.61 6.31
N PRO A 17 -6.43 -12.95 5.31
CA PRO A 17 -5.27 -12.15 4.93
C PRO A 17 -5.64 -10.82 4.29
N LEU A 18 -4.79 -9.81 4.49
CA LEU A 18 -5.00 -8.46 3.98
C LEU A 18 -5.14 -8.39 2.45
N TYR A 19 -4.72 -9.41 1.70
CA TYR A 19 -4.91 -9.47 0.25
C TYR A 19 -6.38 -9.50 -0.17
N ASP A 20 -7.30 -9.91 0.72
CA ASP A 20 -8.75 -9.86 0.47
C ASP A 20 -9.29 -8.41 0.47
N ILE A 21 -8.47 -7.44 0.91
CA ILE A 21 -8.75 -6.02 0.68
C ILE A 21 -8.52 -5.75 -0.81
N ASN A 22 -9.61 -5.67 -1.58
CA ASN A 22 -9.64 -5.48 -3.04
C ASN A 22 -8.44 -4.73 -3.62
N GLY A 23 -7.69 -5.34 -4.54
CA GLY A 23 -6.58 -4.65 -5.21
C GLY A 23 -5.27 -4.62 -4.43
N LEU A 24 -5.08 -5.52 -3.45
CA LEU A 24 -3.80 -5.79 -2.79
C LEU A 24 -3.14 -7.12 -3.21
N GLU A 25 -3.78 -7.88 -4.10
CA GLU A 25 -3.34 -9.23 -4.50
C GLU A 25 -1.96 -9.23 -5.16
N GLY A 26 -1.59 -8.13 -5.84
CA GLY A 26 -0.30 -7.97 -6.52
C GLY A 26 0.83 -7.40 -5.64
N PHE A 27 0.64 -7.31 -4.32
CA PHE A 27 1.56 -6.58 -3.43
C PHE A 27 2.15 -7.42 -2.31
N THR A 28 1.83 -8.71 -2.24
CA THR A 28 2.17 -9.60 -1.12
C THR A 28 3.67 -9.63 -0.81
N ASP A 29 4.53 -9.43 -1.82
CA ASP A 29 5.99 -9.47 -1.65
C ASP A 29 6.61 -8.11 -1.27
N SER A 30 5.84 -7.01 -1.35
CA SER A 30 6.32 -5.67 -1.01
C SER A 30 6.58 -5.50 0.49
N GLU A 31 7.58 -4.69 0.84
CA GLU A 31 7.88 -4.38 2.25
C GLU A 31 6.72 -3.63 2.92
N GLU A 32 6.04 -2.75 2.18
CA GLU A 32 4.85 -2.05 2.66
C GLU A 32 3.72 -3.02 3.03
N TYR A 33 3.46 -4.06 2.23
CA TYR A 33 2.44 -5.06 2.55
C TYR A 33 2.81 -5.89 3.78
N LYS A 34 4.07 -6.32 3.92
CA LYS A 34 4.55 -7.03 5.12
C LYS A 34 4.43 -6.18 6.39
N GLU A 35 4.61 -4.87 6.29
CA GLU A 35 4.36 -3.95 7.40
C GLU A 35 2.87 -3.87 7.76
N MET A 36 1.98 -3.88 6.76
CA MET A 36 0.54 -3.94 7.00
C MET A 36 0.15 -5.22 7.75
N GLU A 37 0.68 -6.37 7.37
CA GLU A 37 0.38 -7.65 8.03
C GLU A 37 0.73 -7.61 9.53
N LYS A 38 1.87 -7.01 9.88
CA LYS A 38 2.26 -6.81 11.28
C LYS A 38 1.26 -5.92 12.03
N ILE A 39 0.86 -4.80 11.44
CA ILE A 39 -0.12 -3.88 12.06
C ILE A 39 -1.47 -4.57 12.25
N ALA A 40 -1.91 -5.37 11.27
CA ALA A 40 -3.15 -6.12 11.36
C ALA A 40 -3.11 -7.17 12.50
N ASP A 41 -1.98 -7.86 12.68
CA ASP A 41 -1.80 -8.78 13.80
C ASP A 41 -1.83 -8.04 15.15
N GLU A 42 -1.19 -6.86 15.25
CA GLU A 42 -1.25 -6.03 16.45
C GLU A 42 -2.69 -5.60 16.80
N ILE A 43 -3.49 -5.19 15.81
CA ILE A 43 -4.91 -4.88 15.99
C ILE A 43 -5.67 -6.12 16.50
N PHE A 44 -5.42 -7.28 15.89
CA PHE A 44 -6.06 -8.52 16.31
C PHE A 44 -5.73 -8.87 17.77
N GLN A 45 -4.48 -8.71 18.20
CA GLN A 45 -4.05 -8.93 19.57
C GLN A 45 -4.69 -7.96 20.56
N LEU A 46 -4.86 -6.69 20.18
CA LEU A 46 -5.53 -5.67 21.01
C LEU A 46 -7.03 -5.95 21.19
N LEU A 47 -7.69 -6.46 20.15
CA LEU A 47 -9.12 -6.79 20.16
C LEU A 47 -9.40 -8.13 20.85
N TYR A 48 -8.44 -9.07 20.77
CA TYR A 48 -8.57 -10.42 21.30
C TYR A 48 -7.36 -10.83 22.15
N PRO A 49 -7.10 -10.14 23.28
CA PRO A 49 -6.11 -10.57 24.24
C PRO A 49 -6.50 -11.99 24.71
N ASN A 50 -5.66 -12.99 24.44
CA ASN A 50 -5.87 -14.44 24.63
C ASN A 50 -6.53 -15.23 23.47
N LYS A 51 -6.65 -14.69 22.25
CA LYS A 51 -7.18 -15.39 21.05
C LYS A 51 -8.62 -15.91 21.16
N LYS A 52 -9.34 -15.62 22.24
CA LYS A 52 -10.77 -15.89 22.34
C LYS A 52 -11.50 -14.79 21.58
N ARG A 53 -12.12 -15.13 20.44
CA ARG A 53 -13.05 -14.23 19.77
C ARG A 53 -14.13 -13.86 20.79
N TYR A 54 -14.14 -12.62 21.26
CA TYR A 54 -15.17 -12.09 22.17
C TYR A 54 -16.54 -12.21 21.49
N ARG A 55 -17.18 -13.37 21.67
CA ARG A 55 -18.62 -13.59 21.59
C ARG A 55 -19.06 -14.06 22.96
N GLU A 56 -18.92 -13.20 23.96
CA GLU A 56 -19.76 -13.30 25.15
C GLU A 56 -20.84 -12.24 25.00
N GLU A 57 -22.06 -12.72 24.80
CA GLU A 57 -23.26 -11.93 24.65
C GLU A 57 -23.37 -10.92 25.81
N GLY A 58 -23.45 -9.63 25.49
CA GLY A 58 -23.93 -8.61 26.43
C GLY A 58 -22.93 -7.53 26.85
N ILE A 59 -21.64 -7.62 26.56
CA ILE A 59 -20.69 -6.53 26.85
C ILE A 59 -19.90 -6.19 25.58
N VAL A 60 -20.38 -5.19 24.83
CA VAL A 60 -19.56 -4.50 23.83
C VAL A 60 -18.55 -3.67 24.60
N ASN A 61 -17.39 -4.27 24.93
CA ASN A 61 -16.27 -3.49 25.42
C ASN A 61 -15.88 -2.49 24.33
N ALA A 62 -15.69 -1.23 24.71
CA ALA A 62 -15.26 -0.19 23.77
C ALA A 62 -13.96 -0.62 23.08
N VAL A 63 -13.87 -0.41 21.77
CA VAL A 63 -12.65 -0.72 20.99
C VAL A 63 -11.49 0.10 21.57
N PRO A 64 -10.34 -0.52 21.89
CA PRO A 64 -9.18 0.21 22.37
C PRO A 64 -8.79 1.32 21.40
N MET A 65 -8.53 2.53 21.89
CA MET A 65 -8.13 3.68 21.07
C MET A 65 -6.88 3.36 20.23
N GLU A 66 -5.96 2.57 20.78
CA GLU A 66 -4.77 2.12 20.07
C GLU A 66 -5.11 1.26 18.83
N ALA A 67 -6.14 0.42 18.90
CA ALA A 67 -6.60 -0.37 17.75
C ALA A 67 -7.20 0.53 16.65
N VAL A 68 -7.89 1.60 17.04
CA VAL A 68 -8.42 2.61 16.10
C VAL A 68 -7.26 3.32 15.38
N GLN A 69 -6.26 3.79 16.11
CA GLN A 69 -5.08 4.46 15.53
C GLN A 69 -4.30 3.56 14.58
N LYS A 70 -4.13 2.28 14.94
CA LYS A 70 -3.49 1.29 14.05
C LYS A 70 -4.33 1.00 12.80
N ALA A 71 -5.65 1.00 12.90
CA ALA A 71 -6.53 0.84 11.74
C ALA A 71 -6.46 2.05 10.79
N GLU A 72 -6.35 3.27 11.32
CA GLU A 72 -6.08 4.47 10.52
C GLU A 72 -4.75 4.36 9.78
N ARG A 73 -3.72 3.83 10.44
CA ARG A 73 -2.43 3.55 9.80
C ARG A 73 -2.55 2.50 8.68
N LEU A 74 -3.33 1.44 8.87
CA LEU A 74 -3.61 0.48 7.79
C LEU A 74 -4.26 1.13 6.57
N ILE A 75 -5.22 2.04 6.76
CA ILE A 75 -5.83 2.82 5.66
C ILE A 75 -4.76 3.55 4.86
N GLN A 76 -3.80 4.17 5.54
CA GLN A 76 -2.72 4.90 4.88
C GLN A 76 -1.87 3.97 4.00
N TYR A 77 -1.55 2.77 4.47
CA TYR A 77 -0.84 1.78 3.66
C TYR A 77 -1.68 1.24 2.49
N VAL A 78 -2.97 0.97 2.68
CA VAL A 78 -3.86 0.57 1.58
C VAL A 78 -3.86 1.64 0.48
N ASN A 79 -3.98 2.91 0.88
CA ASN A 79 -3.95 4.03 -0.06
C ASN A 79 -2.59 4.19 -0.75
N LEU A 80 -1.50 3.95 -0.04
CA LEU A 80 -0.14 3.92 -0.59
C LEU A 80 -0.01 2.85 -1.68
N LEU A 81 -0.41 1.60 -1.39
CA LEU A 81 -0.28 0.47 -2.32
C LEU A 81 -1.15 0.66 -3.55
N ARG A 82 -2.40 1.08 -3.37
CA ARG A 82 -3.35 1.34 -4.47
C ARG A 82 -3.04 2.60 -5.27
N HIS A 83 -2.07 3.41 -4.86
CA HIS A 83 -1.75 4.64 -5.58
C HIS A 83 -1.39 4.33 -7.05
N PRO A 84 -2.01 5.01 -8.03
CA PRO A 84 -1.72 4.76 -9.44
C PRO A 84 -0.26 5.05 -9.79
N ILE A 85 0.43 4.05 -10.33
CA ILE A 85 1.81 4.16 -10.81
C ILE A 85 1.81 3.76 -12.29
N HIS A 86 2.31 4.66 -13.14
CA HIS A 86 2.36 4.48 -14.59
C HIS A 86 3.80 4.34 -15.06
N ILE A 87 4.06 3.36 -15.93
CA ILE A 87 5.37 3.21 -16.57
C ILE A 87 5.32 3.89 -17.92
N ASN A 88 6.34 4.69 -18.19
CA ASN A 88 6.43 5.48 -19.39
C ASN A 88 7.83 5.39 -19.97
N GLU A 89 7.91 5.50 -21.29
CA GLU A 89 9.15 5.71 -22.00
C GLU A 89 9.57 7.18 -21.94
N PHE A 90 10.87 7.44 -21.87
CA PHE A 90 11.43 8.75 -22.15
C PHE A 90 12.72 8.62 -22.95
N LYS A 91 12.93 9.58 -23.84
CA LYS A 91 14.12 9.66 -24.69
C LYS A 91 15.10 10.64 -24.06
N ASN A 92 16.35 10.20 -23.83
CA ASN A 92 17.39 11.11 -23.36
C ASN A 92 17.88 12.02 -24.50
N LYS A 93 18.77 12.97 -24.17
CA LYS A 93 19.36 13.91 -25.14
C LYS A 93 20.11 13.22 -26.30
N ASN A 94 20.62 12.02 -26.08
CA ASN A 94 21.38 11.23 -27.06
C ASN A 94 20.47 10.32 -27.91
N GLY A 95 19.16 10.40 -27.72
CA GLY A 95 18.18 9.62 -28.43
C GLY A 95 17.96 8.19 -27.92
N SER A 96 18.63 7.79 -26.83
CA SER A 96 18.43 6.50 -26.19
C SER A 96 17.12 6.47 -25.37
N ILE A 97 16.40 5.35 -25.42
CA ILE A 97 15.08 5.18 -24.77
C ILE A 97 15.25 4.49 -23.41
N PHE A 98 14.61 5.04 -22.39
CA PHE A 98 14.61 4.56 -21.00
C PHE A 98 13.19 4.46 -20.45
N TYR A 99 13.01 3.61 -19.45
CA TYR A 99 11.76 3.44 -18.73
C TYR A 99 11.83 4.11 -17.36
N GLN A 100 10.71 4.74 -17.00
CA GLN A 100 10.48 5.31 -15.68
C GLN A 100 9.06 5.02 -15.22
N ALA A 101 8.91 4.77 -13.93
CA ALA A 101 7.63 4.76 -13.26
C ALA A 101 7.30 6.17 -12.75
N ARG A 102 6.02 6.56 -12.79
CA ARG A 102 5.55 7.87 -12.36
C ARG A 102 4.27 7.75 -11.55
N ALA A 103 4.22 8.50 -10.45
CA ALA A 103 3.00 8.75 -9.68
C ALA A 103 2.81 10.26 -9.51
N SER A 104 1.57 10.69 -9.27
CA SER A 104 1.28 12.08 -8.98
C SER A 104 0.51 12.24 -7.70
N ILE A 105 0.97 13.15 -6.86
CA ILE A 105 0.35 13.50 -5.58
C ILE A 105 0.03 15.00 -5.56
N LYS A 106 -0.84 15.41 -4.64
CA LYS A 106 -0.98 16.82 -4.27
C LYS A 106 -0.11 17.07 -3.05
N ASP A 107 0.68 18.13 -3.07
CA ASP A 107 1.40 18.59 -1.88
C ASP A 107 0.45 19.25 -0.86
N LEU A 108 0.99 19.69 0.28
CA LEU A 108 0.24 20.37 1.34
C LEU A 108 -0.46 21.65 0.87
N ASN A 109 0.01 22.26 -0.21
CA ASN A 109 -0.59 23.46 -0.82
C ASN A 109 -1.59 23.10 -1.94
N GLY A 110 -1.89 21.82 -2.14
CA GLY A 110 -2.78 21.31 -3.18
C GLY A 110 -2.16 21.26 -4.59
N LYS A 111 -0.86 21.58 -4.74
CA LYS A 111 -0.17 21.59 -6.04
C LYS A 111 0.22 20.17 -6.44
N LYS A 112 0.05 19.86 -7.73
CA LYS A 112 0.43 18.56 -8.29
C LYS A 112 1.95 18.41 -8.36
N VAL A 113 2.48 17.35 -7.74
CA VAL A 113 3.89 16.96 -7.76
C VAL A 113 4.02 15.58 -8.42
N TRP A 114 5.03 15.42 -9.27
CA TRP A 114 5.34 14.15 -9.92
C TRP A 114 6.50 13.45 -9.20
N LEU A 115 6.27 12.20 -8.81
CA LEU A 115 7.28 11.32 -8.28
C LEU A 115 7.71 10.36 -9.39
N ASN A 116 8.99 10.38 -9.74
CA ASN A 116 9.53 9.53 -10.80
C ASN A 116 10.46 8.45 -10.19
N GLY A 117 10.33 7.20 -10.60
CA GLY A 117 11.24 6.09 -10.30
C GLY A 117 11.96 5.66 -11.57
N TYR A 118 13.29 5.69 -11.58
CA TYR A 118 14.06 5.22 -12.73
C TYR A 118 14.07 3.68 -12.76
N ILE A 119 13.76 3.10 -13.91
CA ILE A 119 13.73 1.64 -14.10
C ILE A 119 15.02 1.20 -14.79
N GLY A 120 15.32 1.77 -15.98
CA GLY A 120 16.49 1.36 -16.74
C GLY A 120 16.36 1.67 -18.24
N PRO A 121 17.38 1.32 -19.04
CA PRO A 121 17.31 1.43 -20.49
C PRO A 121 16.36 0.37 -21.08
N SER A 122 15.56 0.77 -22.07
CA SER A 122 14.50 -0.04 -22.70
C SER A 122 14.97 -1.41 -23.20
N HIS A 123 16.17 -1.51 -23.78
CA HIS A 123 16.71 -2.76 -24.35
C HIS A 123 16.90 -3.89 -23.32
N LYS A 124 16.80 -3.62 -22.02
CA LYS A 124 16.85 -4.63 -20.96
C LYS A 124 15.50 -5.31 -20.69
N PHE A 125 14.42 -4.85 -21.32
CA PHE A 125 13.05 -5.28 -21.02
C PHE A 125 12.34 -5.68 -22.32
N TYR A 126 12.24 -6.99 -22.58
CA TYR A 126 11.78 -7.51 -23.86
C TYR A 126 10.30 -7.27 -24.13
N LYS A 127 9.50 -7.08 -23.08
CA LYS A 127 8.06 -6.75 -23.18
C LYS A 127 7.79 -5.25 -23.09
N GLY A 128 8.83 -4.42 -23.17
CA GLY A 128 8.70 -2.98 -23.08
C GLY A 128 8.18 -2.50 -21.72
N ILE A 129 7.26 -1.55 -21.72
CA ILE A 129 6.68 -0.98 -20.49
C ILE A 129 5.79 -1.97 -19.72
N ASP A 130 5.33 -3.04 -20.38
CA ASP A 130 4.49 -4.09 -19.79
C ASP A 130 5.32 -5.27 -19.25
N ASP A 131 6.65 -5.15 -19.25
CA ASP A 131 7.54 -6.16 -18.69
C ASP A 131 7.33 -6.27 -17.16
N PRO A 132 6.97 -7.46 -16.62
CA PRO A 132 6.73 -7.62 -15.18
C PRO A 132 7.90 -7.17 -14.32
N PHE A 133 9.13 -7.36 -14.79
CA PHE A 133 10.33 -6.94 -14.07
C PHE A 133 10.50 -5.42 -14.09
N ALA A 134 10.16 -4.76 -15.21
CA ALA A 134 10.10 -3.29 -15.27
C ALA A 134 9.02 -2.74 -14.32
N ILE A 135 7.87 -3.41 -14.26
CA ILE A 135 6.77 -3.05 -13.37
C ILE A 135 7.18 -3.14 -11.91
N GLU A 136 7.78 -4.25 -11.51
CA GLU A 136 8.24 -4.47 -10.14
C GLU A 136 9.27 -3.42 -9.70
N ILE A 137 10.34 -3.22 -10.50
CA ILE A 137 11.38 -2.22 -10.21
C ILE A 137 10.80 -0.82 -10.13
N GLY A 138 9.99 -0.45 -11.12
CA GLY A 138 9.40 0.87 -11.21
C GLY A 138 8.46 1.16 -10.03
N ARG A 139 7.64 0.18 -9.69
CA ARG A 139 6.70 0.27 -8.57
C ARG A 139 7.43 0.42 -7.24
N ALA A 140 8.42 -0.42 -6.96
CA ALA A 140 9.21 -0.34 -5.73
C ALA A 140 9.91 1.03 -5.59
N ALA A 141 10.50 1.54 -6.68
CA ALA A 141 11.18 2.84 -6.68
C ALA A 141 10.23 4.02 -6.39
N VAL A 142 8.97 3.94 -6.82
CA VAL A 142 7.97 4.98 -6.59
C VAL A 142 7.29 4.83 -5.23
N LEU A 143 6.96 3.61 -4.80
CA LEU A 143 6.38 3.33 -3.47
C LEU A 143 7.27 3.88 -2.35
N LYS A 144 8.59 3.65 -2.43
CA LYS A 144 9.57 4.22 -1.48
C LYS A 144 9.49 5.74 -1.36
N LYS A 145 9.12 6.44 -2.46
CA LYS A 145 8.96 7.90 -2.46
C LYS A 145 7.58 8.31 -1.95
N LEU A 146 6.54 7.57 -2.33
CA LEU A 146 5.16 7.79 -1.87
C LEU A 146 5.01 7.58 -0.37
N ARG A 147 5.78 6.66 0.23
CA ARG A 147 5.76 6.38 1.68
C ARG A 147 5.83 7.65 2.53
N LYS A 148 6.68 8.61 2.15
CA LYS A 148 6.84 9.92 2.83
C LYS A 148 5.62 10.84 2.82
N PHE A 149 4.60 10.50 2.05
CA PHE A 149 3.38 11.30 1.89
C PHE A 149 2.16 10.61 2.49
N TYR A 150 2.25 9.30 2.72
CA TYR A 150 1.15 8.50 3.24
C TYR A 150 1.40 8.06 4.68
N ILE A 151 2.65 7.71 5.02
CA ILE A 151 3.01 7.02 6.27
C ILE A 151 3.88 7.87 7.18
N ASP A 152 4.92 8.51 6.63
CA ASP A 152 5.85 9.37 7.39
C ASP A 152 5.30 10.80 7.51
#